data_AF-A0A221P2K0-F1
#
_entry.id   AF-A0A221P2K0-F1
#
_cell.length_a   1.000
_cell.length_b   1.000
_cell.length_c   1.000
_cell.angle_alpha   90.00
_cell.angle_beta   90.00
_cell.angle_gamma   90.00
#
_symmetry.space_group_name_H-M   'P 1'
#
loop_
_entity.id
_entity.type
_entity.pdbx_description
1 polymer ?
#
loop_
_entity_poly.entity_id
_entity_poly.type
_entity_poly.pdbx_seq_one_letter_code
_entity_poly.pdbx_strand_id
1 'polypeptide(L)'
;MPLTVRRRRAPFRAVALALALAALPAMTNGTPGNAASGNPSLEGLWQSTGYGTVISVSGRHLRTYETTRVSCLPGSLEAERSGSSRAGGAVDFTPTVSEEAGRITLTPGSDDNGDVIRLRFADNAGFRTLHRVHELPERCSQRPPTDPRAVFDTFWQTYAENYPSFPAKGVDWAAVRDRYRPTITADTTDAELFGILESMIEPLHDAHTAIVAGRKQHFVGRQADTKAPTSDTVTKIEKATAASVGTPQQRWGRGAIGYADLPGRIGYLRITRLAGFTEKGDYARDRAELDKALDAIFTEARTRGSKALRALVIDLRFNGGGSDALGLRIASRLTTHAYTAYTKRARDNTVGGERFTSAQPIGVSPRSGGPVYTGPLAVLTGRLTVSAGETFTQALMNRTPAPVRIGENTQGALSDTMDRVLPNGWSFTLPNEKYLAPNGAAYDGAGIAPTIRVPVFTDDELAARRDSALTRARELLG
;
A
#
# COMPACT_ATOMS: atom_id res chain seq x y z
N MET A 1 58.36 51.01 19.71
CA MET A 1 58.69 52.36 19.23
C MET A 1 57.78 52.66 18.04
N PRO A 2 57.01 53.77 18.07
CA PRO A 2 55.79 53.99 17.27
C PRO A 2 55.98 55.03 16.16
N LEU A 3 54.97 55.18 15.30
CA LEU A 3 54.45 56.43 14.70
C LEU A 3 53.13 56.07 13.99
N THR A 4 51.92 56.17 14.59
CA THR A 4 51.05 57.36 14.81
C THR A 4 50.94 58.25 13.54
N VAL A 5 49.75 58.60 13.01
CA VAL A 5 48.86 59.68 13.50
C VAL A 5 47.54 59.77 12.66
N ARG A 6 46.38 59.87 13.39
CA ARG A 6 45.13 60.71 13.27
C ARG A 6 44.55 61.15 11.90
N ARG A 7 43.30 61.63 11.76
CA ARG A 7 41.93 61.58 12.35
C ARG A 7 41.13 62.63 11.51
N ARG A 8 39.85 62.34 11.20
CA ARG A 8 38.65 63.26 11.15
C ARG A 8 38.71 64.50 10.21
N ARG A 9 37.66 64.99 9.53
CA ARG A 9 36.26 65.31 9.89
C ARG A 9 35.52 65.80 8.61
N ALA A 10 34.19 65.69 8.56
CA ALA A 10 33.29 66.30 7.55
C ALA A 10 33.22 67.84 7.61
N PRO A 11 32.71 68.54 6.56
CA PRO A 11 31.32 69.09 6.55
C PRO A 11 30.60 68.98 5.17
N PHE A 12 29.27 68.75 5.07
CA PHE A 12 28.10 69.67 5.02
C PHE A 12 27.93 70.57 3.76
N ARG A 13 26.82 70.32 3.01
CA ARG A 13 25.87 71.22 2.28
C ARG A 13 26.41 72.18 1.20
N ALA A 14 25.71 72.59 0.12
CA ALA A 14 24.39 72.36 -0.48
C ALA A 14 24.33 73.13 -1.84
N VAL A 15 23.16 73.04 -2.52
CA VAL A 15 22.60 73.93 -3.60
C VAL A 15 23.01 73.51 -5.03
N ALA A 16 22.17 72.78 -5.79
CA ALA A 16 20.86 73.09 -6.41
C ALA A 16 20.96 73.92 -7.70
N LEU A 17 20.50 73.34 -8.81
CA LEU A 17 20.00 74.07 -9.96
C LEU A 17 18.71 73.41 -10.45
N ALA A 18 17.66 74.23 -10.52
CA ALA A 18 16.31 73.88 -10.92
C ALA A 18 16.18 73.74 -12.44
N LEU A 19 15.17 72.98 -12.90
CA LEU A 19 14.26 73.41 -13.96
C LEU A 19 13.04 72.49 -14.03
N ALA A 20 11.93 73.12 -14.42
CA ALA A 20 10.56 72.76 -14.08
C ALA A 20 9.88 71.75 -15.02
N LEU A 21 8.75 71.26 -14.52
CA LEU A 21 7.83 70.26 -15.06
C LEU A 21 7.30 70.54 -16.48
N ALA A 22 7.12 69.45 -17.24
CA ALA A 22 5.99 69.28 -18.15
C ALA A 22 5.30 67.93 -17.82
N ALA A 23 4.00 67.98 -17.56
CA ALA A 23 3.17 66.84 -17.17
C ALA A 23 2.69 66.04 -18.38
N LEU A 24 2.80 64.71 -18.31
CA LEU A 24 2.16 63.74 -19.19
C LEU A 24 1.57 62.61 -18.33
N PRO A 25 0.43 62.01 -18.73
CA PRO A 25 -0.47 61.28 -17.85
C PRO A 25 0.11 59.96 -17.34
N ALA A 26 -0.13 59.67 -16.07
CA ALA A 26 0.20 58.40 -15.45
C ALA A 26 -0.56 57.26 -16.15
N MET A 27 0.16 56.47 -16.95
CA MET A 27 -0.21 55.09 -17.22
C MET A 27 -0.16 54.38 -15.87
N THR A 28 -1.32 54.09 -15.30
CA THR A 28 -1.44 53.18 -14.17
C THR A 28 -0.93 51.83 -14.63
N ASN A 29 0.31 51.50 -14.27
CA ASN A 29 0.79 50.13 -14.32
C ASN A 29 -0.15 49.32 -13.43
N GLY A 30 -1.01 48.53 -14.07
CA GLY A 30 -1.82 47.53 -13.40
C GLY A 30 -0.89 46.69 -12.54
N THR A 31 -1.20 46.64 -11.26
CA THR A 31 -0.69 45.61 -10.36
C THR A 31 -0.82 44.25 -11.05
N PRO A 32 0.22 43.40 -11.07
CA PRO A 32 0.05 42.01 -11.44
C PRO A 32 -1.07 41.46 -10.54
N GLY A 33 -2.18 41.08 -11.16
CA GLY A 33 -3.33 40.55 -10.45
C GLY A 33 -2.89 39.40 -9.56
N ASN A 34 -3.40 39.40 -8.33
CA ASN A 34 -3.40 38.24 -7.45
C ASN A 34 -3.64 36.98 -8.28
N ALA A 35 -2.64 36.10 -8.39
CA ALA A 35 -2.90 34.71 -8.75
C ALA A 35 -3.96 34.24 -7.75
N ALA A 36 -5.14 33.87 -8.25
CA ALA A 36 -6.26 33.46 -7.44
C ALA A 36 -5.80 32.33 -6.50
N SER A 37 -5.65 32.66 -5.21
CA SER A 37 -5.21 31.76 -4.16
C SER A 37 -6.36 30.84 -3.74
N GLY A 38 -6.90 30.08 -4.70
CA GLY A 38 -7.94 29.09 -4.51
C GLY A 38 -7.40 27.71 -4.88
N ASN A 39 -7.77 26.69 -4.11
CA ASN A 39 -7.52 25.31 -4.51
C ASN A 39 -8.22 25.02 -5.84
N PRO A 40 -7.61 24.25 -6.76
CA PRO A 40 -8.25 23.91 -8.02
C PRO A 40 -9.57 23.17 -7.78
N SER A 41 -10.55 23.44 -8.65
CA SER A 41 -11.83 22.73 -8.63
C SER A 41 -11.58 21.24 -8.87
N LEU A 42 -12.25 20.39 -8.09
CA LEU A 42 -12.20 18.94 -8.30
C LEU A 42 -13.02 18.51 -9.53
N GLU A 43 -13.96 19.34 -9.99
CA GLU A 43 -14.82 19.05 -11.15
C GLU A 43 -13.98 18.76 -12.41
N GLY A 44 -14.41 17.75 -13.16
CA GLY A 44 -13.82 17.37 -14.44
C GLY A 44 -13.15 15.99 -14.43
N LEU A 45 -12.21 15.82 -15.36
CA LEU A 45 -11.53 14.56 -15.63
C LEU A 45 -10.08 14.61 -15.19
N TRP A 46 -9.61 13.51 -14.60
CA TRP A 46 -8.30 13.42 -13.97
C TRP A 46 -7.62 12.09 -14.27
N GLN A 47 -6.50 12.10 -14.98
CA GLN A 47 -5.71 10.90 -15.27
C GLN A 47 -4.74 10.61 -14.12
N SER A 48 -4.77 9.39 -13.60
CA SER A 48 -3.81 8.92 -12.60
C SER A 48 -2.44 8.63 -13.23
N THR A 49 -1.38 9.01 -12.54
CA THR A 49 0.00 8.65 -12.89
C THR A 49 0.34 7.24 -12.39
N GLY A 50 0.70 6.32 -13.29
CA GLY A 50 1.13 4.95 -12.95
C GLY A 50 0.04 3.94 -12.56
N TYR A 51 -1.24 4.27 -12.75
CA TYR A 51 -2.34 3.32 -12.50
C TYR A 51 -3.23 3.05 -13.71
N GLY A 52 -3.06 3.75 -14.84
CA GLY A 52 -3.93 3.55 -16.01
C GLY A 52 -5.41 3.75 -15.67
N THR A 53 -5.74 4.87 -15.01
CA THR A 53 -7.11 5.16 -14.58
C THR A 53 -7.43 6.63 -14.82
N VAL A 54 -8.56 6.92 -15.47
CA VAL A 54 -9.15 8.26 -15.48
C VAL A 54 -10.27 8.32 -14.45
N ILE A 55 -10.35 9.43 -13.74
CA ILE A 55 -11.38 9.70 -12.74
C ILE A 55 -12.21 10.87 -13.21
N SER A 56 -13.52 10.68 -13.25
CA SER A 56 -14.49 11.74 -13.47
C SER A 56 -15.11 12.14 -12.14
N VAL A 57 -15.02 13.42 -11.81
CA VAL A 57 -15.74 14.03 -10.70
C VAL A 57 -16.78 14.97 -11.29
N SER A 58 -18.04 14.70 -10.99
CA SER A 58 -19.18 15.53 -11.42
C SER A 58 -20.12 15.75 -10.24
N GLY A 59 -20.11 16.97 -9.69
CA GLY A 59 -20.89 17.35 -8.53
C GLY A 59 -20.57 16.51 -7.30
N ARG A 60 -21.45 15.55 -7.00
CA ARG A 60 -21.29 14.62 -5.86
C ARG A 60 -20.77 13.25 -6.25
N HIS A 61 -20.65 12.95 -7.54
CA HIS A 61 -20.32 11.62 -8.02
C HIS A 61 -18.87 11.55 -8.48
N LEU A 62 -18.21 10.46 -8.10
CA LEU A 62 -16.90 10.06 -8.60
C LEU A 62 -17.07 8.74 -9.33
N ARG A 63 -16.54 8.67 -10.55
CA ARG A 63 -16.47 7.44 -11.36
C ARG A 63 -15.08 7.23 -11.90
N THR A 64 -14.73 5.97 -12.13
CA THR A 64 -13.42 5.59 -12.67
C THR A 64 -13.55 4.94 -14.04
N TYR A 65 -12.50 5.06 -14.85
CA TYR A 65 -12.33 4.41 -16.13
C TYR A 65 -10.95 3.78 -16.15
N GLU A 66 -10.88 2.48 -16.43
CA GLU A 66 -9.63 1.71 -16.56
C GLU A 66 -9.12 1.89 -17.98
N THR A 67 -7.92 2.45 -18.11
CA THR A 67 -7.35 2.83 -19.41
C THR A 67 -6.02 2.12 -19.66
N THR A 68 -5.87 1.65 -20.89
CA THR A 68 -4.60 1.17 -21.45
C THR A 68 -4.40 1.76 -22.84
N ARG A 69 -3.26 1.52 -23.49
CA ARG A 69 -3.09 1.89 -24.91
C ARG A 69 -4.10 1.23 -25.87
N VAL A 70 -4.70 0.09 -25.49
CA VAL A 70 -5.60 -0.69 -26.37
C VAL A 70 -7.05 -0.72 -25.92
N SER A 71 -7.36 -0.31 -24.68
CA SER A 71 -8.70 -0.43 -24.10
C SER A 71 -9.06 0.76 -23.21
N CYS A 72 -10.36 1.02 -23.10
CA CYS A 72 -10.94 1.79 -22.02
C CYS A 72 -12.22 1.11 -21.54
N LEU A 73 -12.33 0.85 -20.25
CA LEU A 73 -13.45 0.17 -19.62
C LEU A 73 -13.96 1.00 -18.43
N PRO A 74 -15.26 0.95 -18.10
CA PRO A 74 -15.73 1.45 -16.82
C PRO A 74 -14.96 0.77 -15.68
N GLY A 75 -14.42 1.55 -14.75
CA GLY A 75 -13.73 1.02 -13.60
C GLY A 75 -14.69 0.57 -12.51
N SER A 76 -14.20 -0.29 -11.62
CA SER A 76 -14.99 -0.87 -10.52
C SER A 76 -15.32 0.11 -9.39
N LEU A 77 -14.75 1.32 -9.40
CA LEU A 77 -14.95 2.30 -8.34
C LEU A 77 -15.96 3.39 -8.77
N GLU A 78 -17.07 3.43 -8.04
CA GLU A 78 -17.98 4.57 -7.93
C GLU A 78 -18.06 5.04 -6.48
N ALA A 79 -18.15 6.35 -6.27
CA ALA A 79 -18.24 6.92 -4.93
C ALA A 79 -19.06 8.21 -4.89
N GLU A 80 -19.67 8.48 -3.74
CA GLU A 80 -20.46 9.67 -3.48
C GLU A 80 -19.80 10.56 -2.43
N ARG A 81 -19.85 11.88 -2.67
CA ARG A 81 -19.31 12.86 -1.75
C ARG A 81 -20.00 12.76 -0.38
N SER A 82 -19.22 12.57 0.68
CA SER A 82 -19.71 12.28 2.03
C SER A 82 -19.62 13.45 3.01
N GLY A 83 -19.34 14.68 2.53
CA GLY A 83 -19.25 15.87 3.39
C GLY A 83 -18.82 17.15 2.66
N SER A 84 -18.72 18.25 3.42
CA SER A 84 -18.16 19.52 2.94
C SER A 84 -16.63 19.45 2.81
N SER A 85 -16.05 20.42 2.09
CA SER A 85 -14.59 20.51 1.95
C SER A 85 -13.93 20.76 3.31
N ARG A 86 -12.87 20.00 3.59
CA ARG A 86 -12.03 20.09 4.79
C ARG A 86 -10.90 21.12 4.59
N ALA A 87 -10.11 21.36 5.63
CA ALA A 87 -8.92 22.19 5.55
C ALA A 87 -8.00 21.76 4.40
N GLY A 88 -7.45 22.72 3.65
CA GLY A 88 -6.66 22.46 2.44
C GLY A 88 -7.49 22.00 1.23
N GLY A 89 -8.83 22.13 1.28
CA GLY A 89 -9.71 21.79 0.16
C GLY A 89 -9.97 20.30 -0.02
N ALA A 90 -9.54 19.46 0.93
CA ALA A 90 -9.74 18.02 0.84
C ALA A 90 -11.24 17.64 0.89
N VAL A 91 -11.68 16.73 0.03
CA VAL A 91 -13.08 16.29 -0.07
C VAL A 91 -13.15 14.78 0.04
N ASP A 92 -14.17 14.31 0.77
CA ASP A 92 -14.37 12.90 1.03
C ASP A 92 -15.44 12.30 0.14
N PHE A 93 -15.17 11.08 -0.30
CA PHE A 93 -16.08 10.25 -1.06
C PHE A 93 -16.19 8.88 -0.39
N THR A 94 -17.42 8.39 -0.25
CA THR A 94 -17.73 7.05 0.22
C THR A 94 -18.02 6.16 -0.99
N PRO A 95 -17.26 5.07 -1.19
CA PRO A 95 -17.56 4.10 -2.25
C PRO A 95 -19.01 3.59 -2.14
N THR A 96 -19.72 3.52 -3.27
CA THR A 96 -21.13 3.08 -3.32
C THR A 96 -21.29 1.60 -3.66
N VAL A 97 -20.24 0.98 -4.19
CA VAL A 97 -20.26 -0.37 -4.77
C VAL A 97 -19.46 -1.40 -3.95
N SER A 98 -18.77 -0.97 -2.90
CA SER A 98 -18.06 -1.85 -1.95
C SER A 98 -18.11 -1.25 -0.55
N GLU A 99 -18.75 -1.96 0.39
CA GLU A 99 -18.76 -1.57 1.82
C GLU A 99 -17.40 -1.79 2.50
N GLU A 100 -16.54 -2.63 1.91
CA GLU A 100 -15.20 -2.93 2.43
C GLU A 100 -14.17 -1.85 2.04
N ALA A 101 -14.40 -1.14 0.93
CA ALA A 101 -13.48 -0.13 0.44
C ALA A 101 -13.40 1.07 1.41
N GLY A 102 -12.17 1.43 1.80
CA GLY A 102 -11.93 2.60 2.63
C GLY A 102 -12.46 3.89 2.00
N ARG A 103 -12.85 4.85 2.86
CA ARG A 103 -13.21 6.21 2.42
C ARG A 103 -12.11 6.81 1.54
N ILE A 104 -12.50 7.44 0.44
CA ILE A 104 -11.59 8.11 -0.49
C ILE A 104 -11.50 9.58 -0.10
N THR A 105 -10.29 10.14 -0.16
CA THR A 105 -10.07 11.58 0.01
C THR A 105 -9.35 12.12 -1.21
N LEU A 106 -9.94 13.13 -1.84
CA LEU A 106 -9.30 13.92 -2.90
C LEU A 106 -8.78 15.21 -2.29
N THR A 107 -7.48 15.47 -2.41
CA THR A 107 -6.87 16.73 -1.97
C THR A 107 -6.33 17.50 -3.17
N PRO A 108 -6.92 18.67 -3.50
CA PRO A 108 -6.44 19.50 -4.59
C PRO A 108 -5.06 20.10 -4.26
N GLY A 109 -4.27 20.37 -5.30
CA GLY A 109 -2.96 21.01 -5.20
C GLY A 109 -2.43 21.37 -6.58
N SER A 110 -1.15 21.71 -6.67
CA SER A 110 -0.47 21.98 -7.92
C SER A 110 0.94 21.39 -7.92
N ASP A 111 1.47 21.16 -9.12
CA ASP A 111 2.88 20.88 -9.39
C ASP A 111 3.37 21.70 -10.61
N ASP A 112 4.58 21.43 -11.07
CA ASP A 112 5.20 22.15 -12.19
C ASP A 112 4.41 22.00 -13.51
N ASN A 113 3.51 21.01 -13.61
CA ASN A 113 2.68 20.74 -14.78
C ASN A 113 1.22 21.19 -14.62
N GLY A 114 0.90 21.89 -13.52
CA GLY A 114 -0.41 22.50 -13.29
C GLY A 114 -1.19 21.89 -12.11
N ASP A 115 -2.52 21.88 -12.23
CA ASP A 115 -3.40 21.35 -11.19
C ASP A 115 -3.21 19.84 -11.01
N VAL A 116 -3.14 19.41 -9.75
CA VAL A 116 -3.14 18.00 -9.38
C VAL A 116 -4.16 17.70 -8.29
N ILE A 117 -4.60 16.45 -8.26
CA ILE A 117 -5.32 15.88 -7.12
C ILE A 117 -4.48 14.75 -6.52
N ARG A 118 -4.32 14.77 -5.20
CA ARG A 118 -3.86 13.59 -4.44
C ARG A 118 -5.06 12.78 -3.99
N LEU A 119 -5.20 11.58 -4.54
CA LEU A 119 -6.23 10.62 -4.17
C LEU A 119 -5.67 9.65 -3.11
N ARG A 120 -6.38 9.52 -1.99
CA ARG A 120 -6.03 8.62 -0.88
C ARG A 120 -7.18 7.67 -0.57
N PHE A 121 -6.85 6.40 -0.38
CA PHE A 121 -7.73 5.41 0.24
C PHE A 121 -7.39 5.33 1.74
N ALA A 122 -8.40 5.19 2.60
CA ALA A 122 -8.19 5.23 4.05
C ALA A 122 -7.43 4.00 4.59
N ASP A 123 -7.55 2.87 3.91
CA ASP A 123 -6.98 1.56 4.20
C ASP A 123 -5.57 1.34 3.62
N ASN A 124 -5.17 2.11 2.60
CA ASN A 124 -3.85 2.01 1.98
C ASN A 124 -2.85 3.03 2.54
N ALA A 125 -1.57 2.73 2.39
CA ALA A 125 -0.51 3.70 2.61
C ALA A 125 -0.20 4.49 1.32
N GLY A 126 0.03 5.80 1.43
CA GLY A 126 0.41 6.67 0.32
C GLY A 126 -0.77 7.38 -0.37
N PHE A 127 -0.54 7.86 -1.59
CA PHE A 127 -1.56 8.51 -2.43
C PHE A 127 -1.29 8.25 -3.92
N ARG A 128 -2.29 8.48 -4.76
CA ARG A 128 -2.18 8.52 -6.22
C ARG A 128 -2.23 9.97 -6.67
N THR A 129 -1.32 10.38 -7.55
CA THR A 129 -1.39 11.70 -8.18
C THR A 129 -2.26 11.62 -9.42
N LEU A 130 -3.17 12.57 -9.56
CA LEU A 130 -4.02 12.73 -10.73
C LEU A 130 -3.75 14.08 -11.39
N HIS A 131 -3.64 14.10 -12.71
CA HIS A 131 -3.47 15.30 -13.52
C HIS A 131 -4.72 15.59 -14.33
N ARG A 132 -5.07 16.87 -14.45
CA ARG A 132 -6.25 17.28 -15.20
C ARG A 132 -6.13 16.88 -16.67
N VAL A 133 -7.21 16.34 -17.23
CA VAL A 133 -7.35 16.09 -18.68
C VAL A 133 -8.63 16.72 -19.20
N HIS A 134 -8.65 17.13 -20.47
CA HIS A 134 -9.77 17.87 -21.05
C HIS A 134 -10.91 16.96 -21.50
N GLU A 135 -10.58 15.74 -21.92
CA GLU A 135 -11.53 14.76 -22.43
C GLU A 135 -11.13 13.35 -22.00
N LEU A 136 -12.11 12.43 -22.03
CA LEU A 136 -11.82 11.02 -21.88
C LEU A 136 -11.04 10.55 -23.12
N PRO A 137 -10.12 9.58 -22.99
CA PRO A 137 -9.52 8.94 -24.15
C PRO A 137 -10.60 8.51 -25.15
N GLU A 138 -10.38 8.74 -26.44
CA GLU A 138 -11.38 8.49 -27.50
C GLU A 138 -12.02 7.10 -27.40
N ARG A 139 -11.20 6.08 -27.08
CA ARG A 139 -11.64 4.69 -26.89
C ARG A 139 -12.68 4.51 -25.78
N CYS A 140 -12.76 5.40 -24.80
CA CYS A 140 -13.77 5.36 -23.73
C CYS A 140 -15.18 5.67 -24.24
N SER A 141 -15.31 6.28 -25.42
CA SER A 141 -16.61 6.47 -26.10
C SER A 141 -17.09 5.23 -26.86
N GLN A 142 -16.23 4.21 -26.99
CA GLN A 142 -16.49 3.01 -27.77
C GLN A 142 -16.68 1.82 -26.84
N ARG A 143 -17.59 0.91 -27.21
CA ARG A 143 -17.67 -0.39 -26.53
C ARG A 143 -16.50 -1.25 -26.99
N PRO A 144 -15.59 -1.69 -26.10
CA PRO A 144 -14.46 -2.51 -26.52
C PRO A 144 -14.96 -3.86 -27.07
N PRO A 145 -14.33 -4.40 -28.12
CA PRO A 145 -14.66 -5.71 -28.64
C PRO A 145 -14.51 -6.77 -27.55
N THR A 146 -15.43 -7.74 -27.53
CA THR A 146 -15.46 -8.81 -26.53
C THR A 146 -14.98 -10.15 -27.11
N ASP A 147 -14.42 -10.15 -28.32
CA ASP A 147 -13.86 -11.35 -28.92
C ASP A 147 -12.60 -11.81 -28.17
N PRO A 148 -12.24 -13.10 -28.25
CA PRO A 148 -11.13 -13.67 -27.49
C PRO A 148 -9.79 -12.94 -27.67
N ARG A 149 -9.51 -12.40 -28.88
CA ARG A 149 -8.25 -11.69 -29.14
C ARG A 149 -8.25 -10.32 -28.45
N ALA A 150 -9.36 -9.60 -28.46
CA ALA A 150 -9.48 -8.31 -27.78
C ALA A 150 -9.40 -8.44 -26.24
N VAL A 151 -10.00 -9.49 -25.69
CA VAL A 151 -9.88 -9.83 -24.26
C VAL A 151 -8.42 -10.12 -23.89
N PHE A 152 -7.75 -10.96 -24.66
CA PHE A 152 -6.33 -11.26 -24.48
C PHE A 152 -5.46 -10.00 -24.58
N ASP A 153 -5.67 -9.17 -25.61
CA ASP A 153 -4.86 -7.97 -25.83
C ASP A 153 -5.04 -6.98 -24.68
N THR A 154 -6.24 -6.83 -24.14
CA THR A 154 -6.51 -5.99 -22.96
C THR A 154 -5.77 -6.52 -21.72
N PHE A 155 -5.87 -7.82 -21.45
CA PHE A 155 -5.18 -8.46 -20.32
C PHE A 155 -3.66 -8.27 -20.43
N TRP A 156 -3.09 -8.65 -21.58
CA TRP A 156 -1.66 -8.56 -21.83
C TRP A 156 -1.14 -7.12 -21.72
N GLN A 157 -1.85 -6.17 -22.33
CA GLN A 157 -1.46 -4.76 -22.34
C GLN A 157 -1.47 -4.16 -20.93
N THR A 158 -2.48 -4.51 -20.12
CA THR A 158 -2.58 -4.02 -18.75
C THR A 158 -1.38 -4.44 -17.92
N TYR A 159 -0.98 -5.72 -18.01
CA TYR A 159 0.24 -6.22 -17.38
C TYR A 159 1.51 -5.55 -17.93
N ALA A 160 1.60 -5.38 -19.25
CA ALA A 160 2.75 -4.73 -19.90
C ALA A 160 2.97 -3.30 -19.40
N GLU A 161 1.89 -2.57 -19.10
CA GLU A 161 1.93 -1.18 -18.66
C GLU A 161 2.12 -1.03 -17.15
N ASN A 162 1.65 -1.99 -16.34
CA ASN A 162 1.50 -1.80 -14.90
C ASN A 162 2.31 -2.79 -14.04
N TYR A 163 2.63 -4.00 -14.51
CA TYR A 163 3.25 -5.03 -13.66
C TYR A 163 4.75 -4.80 -13.39
N PRO A 164 5.22 -4.56 -12.16
CA PRO A 164 6.53 -3.97 -11.90
C PRO A 164 7.71 -4.96 -11.90
N SER A 165 7.43 -6.27 -11.96
CA SER A 165 8.38 -7.29 -11.49
C SER A 165 8.75 -8.35 -12.52
N PHE A 166 8.48 -8.14 -13.82
CA PHE A 166 8.87 -9.08 -14.87
C PHE A 166 10.38 -9.43 -14.86
N PRO A 167 11.33 -8.46 -14.81
CA PRO A 167 12.75 -8.79 -14.80
C PRO A 167 13.17 -9.60 -13.56
N ALA A 168 12.61 -9.25 -12.39
CA ALA A 168 12.89 -9.96 -11.14
C ALA A 168 12.40 -11.42 -11.15
N LYS A 169 11.41 -11.72 -12.01
CA LYS A 169 10.83 -13.05 -12.18
C LYS A 169 11.39 -13.79 -13.39
N GLY A 170 12.32 -13.18 -14.13
CA GLY A 170 12.90 -13.78 -15.33
C GLY A 170 11.87 -14.01 -16.45
N VAL A 171 10.77 -13.25 -16.47
CA VAL A 171 9.70 -13.39 -17.46
C VAL A 171 9.83 -12.32 -18.54
N ASP A 172 9.99 -12.74 -19.79
CA ASP A 172 9.86 -11.86 -20.95
C ASP A 172 8.39 -11.75 -21.37
N TRP A 173 7.75 -10.65 -20.96
CA TRP A 173 6.33 -10.45 -21.25
C TRP A 173 6.02 -10.25 -22.75
N ALA A 174 6.97 -9.77 -23.55
CA ALA A 174 6.79 -9.68 -25.00
C ALA A 174 6.77 -11.09 -25.62
N ALA A 175 7.71 -11.96 -25.21
CA ALA A 175 7.73 -13.35 -25.65
C ALA A 175 6.45 -14.12 -25.24
N VAL A 176 5.85 -13.81 -24.09
CA VAL A 176 4.54 -14.36 -23.68
C VAL A 176 3.47 -14.00 -24.72
N ARG A 177 3.45 -12.76 -25.23
CA ARG A 177 2.51 -12.36 -26.29
C ARG A 177 2.73 -13.15 -27.57
N ASP A 178 3.98 -13.22 -28.02
CA ASP A 178 4.35 -13.86 -29.28
C ASP A 178 4.03 -15.36 -29.26
N ARG A 179 4.08 -15.98 -28.08
CA ARG A 179 3.70 -17.38 -27.87
C ARG A 179 2.19 -17.60 -27.94
N TYR A 180 1.41 -16.84 -27.18
CA TYR A 180 -0.02 -17.15 -26.97
C TYR A 180 -0.96 -16.43 -27.93
N ARG A 181 -0.66 -15.19 -28.33
CA ARG A 181 -1.58 -14.40 -29.16
C ARG A 181 -1.91 -15.06 -30.51
N PRO A 182 -0.97 -15.73 -31.23
CA PRO A 182 -1.28 -16.37 -32.51
C PRO A 182 -2.22 -17.58 -32.40
N THR A 183 -2.30 -18.23 -31.24
CA THR A 183 -3.13 -19.44 -31.04
C THR A 183 -4.60 -19.11 -30.78
N ILE A 184 -4.93 -17.85 -30.50
CA ILE A 184 -6.30 -17.39 -30.21
C ILE A 184 -7.00 -17.07 -31.52
N THR A 185 -8.19 -17.61 -31.76
CA THR A 185 -8.99 -17.38 -32.97
C THR A 185 -10.39 -16.92 -32.59
N ALA A 186 -11.26 -16.67 -33.59
CA ALA A 186 -12.67 -16.39 -33.33
C ALA A 186 -13.42 -17.57 -32.71
N ASP A 187 -12.90 -18.79 -32.89
CA ASP A 187 -13.51 -20.03 -32.38
C ASP A 187 -12.97 -20.43 -30.99
N THR A 188 -12.01 -19.67 -30.44
CA THR A 188 -11.47 -19.94 -29.09
C THR A 188 -12.56 -19.79 -28.05
N THR A 189 -12.80 -20.86 -27.30
CA THR A 189 -13.80 -20.90 -26.24
C THR A 189 -13.34 -20.13 -24.99
N ASP A 190 -14.30 -19.75 -24.15
CA ASP A 190 -14.03 -19.16 -22.83
C ASP A 190 -13.11 -20.05 -21.97
N ALA A 191 -13.25 -21.37 -22.03
CA ALA A 191 -12.42 -22.29 -21.27
C ALA A 191 -10.96 -22.28 -21.75
N GLU A 192 -10.75 -22.29 -23.07
CA GLU A 192 -9.41 -22.21 -23.67
C GLU A 192 -8.76 -20.85 -23.42
N LEU A 193 -9.52 -19.76 -23.58
CA LEU A 193 -9.03 -18.41 -23.31
C LEU A 193 -8.62 -18.27 -21.84
N PHE A 194 -9.44 -18.74 -20.90
CA PHE A 194 -9.12 -18.72 -19.48
C PHE A 194 -7.80 -19.47 -19.19
N GLY A 195 -7.66 -20.69 -19.71
CA GLY A 195 -6.44 -21.49 -19.53
C GLY A 195 -5.19 -20.82 -20.13
N ILE A 196 -5.34 -20.11 -21.25
CA ILE A 196 -4.26 -19.29 -21.82
C ILE A 196 -3.87 -18.16 -20.87
N LEU A 197 -4.84 -17.36 -20.39
CA LEU A 197 -4.56 -16.22 -19.51
C LEU A 197 -3.96 -16.66 -18.16
N GLU A 198 -4.44 -17.78 -17.60
CA GLU A 198 -3.85 -18.44 -16.43
C GLU A 198 -2.38 -18.82 -16.69
N SER A 199 -2.10 -19.52 -17.79
CA SER A 199 -0.75 -19.95 -18.16
C SER A 199 0.23 -18.79 -18.35
N MET A 200 -0.26 -17.59 -18.68
CA MET A 200 0.57 -16.39 -18.81
C MET A 200 1.08 -15.89 -17.45
N ILE A 201 0.25 -15.98 -16.39
CA ILE A 201 0.55 -15.39 -15.08
C ILE A 201 1.03 -16.40 -14.05
N GLU A 202 0.77 -17.70 -14.25
CA GLU A 202 1.26 -18.76 -13.37
C GLU A 202 2.79 -18.71 -13.14
N PRO A 203 3.65 -18.53 -14.16
CA PRO A 203 5.11 -18.47 -13.98
C PRO A 203 5.58 -17.22 -13.21
N LEU A 204 4.70 -16.26 -12.94
CA LEU A 204 5.04 -15.11 -12.11
C LEU A 204 5.15 -15.50 -10.62
N HIS A 205 4.56 -16.62 -10.21
CA HIS A 205 4.58 -17.08 -8.81
C HIS A 205 4.21 -15.97 -7.81
N ASP A 206 3.17 -15.20 -8.14
CA ASP A 206 2.82 -13.96 -7.46
C ASP A 206 1.44 -14.04 -6.79
N ALA A 207 1.42 -13.91 -5.46
CA ALA A 207 0.18 -13.99 -4.67
C ALA A 207 -0.81 -12.85 -4.94
N HIS A 208 -0.39 -11.79 -5.64
CA HIS A 208 -1.22 -10.68 -6.05
C HIS A 208 -1.60 -10.71 -7.53
N THR A 209 -1.40 -11.86 -8.20
CA THR A 209 -1.93 -12.09 -9.55
C THR A 209 -3.12 -13.05 -9.48
N ALA A 210 -4.22 -12.68 -10.12
CA ALA A 210 -5.42 -13.51 -10.16
C ALA A 210 -6.22 -13.27 -11.43
N ILE A 211 -7.01 -14.25 -11.85
CA ILE A 211 -8.04 -14.10 -12.89
C ILE A 211 -9.29 -14.87 -12.48
N VAL A 212 -10.46 -14.27 -12.71
CA VAL A 212 -11.77 -14.80 -12.34
C VAL A 212 -12.73 -14.68 -13.52
N ALA A 213 -13.25 -15.84 -13.94
CA ALA A 213 -14.29 -15.96 -14.95
C ALA A 213 -15.56 -16.56 -14.33
N GLY A 214 -16.50 -15.68 -13.98
CA GLY A 214 -17.74 -16.06 -13.30
C GLY A 214 -17.48 -16.72 -11.94
N ARG A 215 -18.30 -17.71 -11.56
CA ARG A 215 -18.22 -18.39 -10.25
C ARG A 215 -17.35 -19.65 -10.23
N LYS A 216 -17.02 -20.19 -11.41
CA LYS A 216 -16.45 -21.55 -11.53
C LYS A 216 -14.96 -21.55 -11.80
N GLN A 217 -14.45 -20.54 -12.52
CA GLN A 217 -13.07 -20.48 -12.95
C GLN A 217 -12.38 -19.34 -12.21
N HIS A 218 -11.39 -19.71 -11.39
CA HIS A 218 -10.56 -18.76 -10.67
C HIS A 218 -9.14 -19.31 -10.61
N PHE A 219 -8.17 -18.41 -10.76
CA PHE A 219 -6.77 -18.69 -10.53
C PHE A 219 -6.18 -17.59 -9.65
N VAL A 220 -5.30 -17.97 -8.72
CA VAL A 220 -4.51 -17.05 -7.91
C VAL A 220 -3.08 -17.57 -7.91
N GLY A 221 -2.15 -16.77 -8.41
CA GLY A 221 -0.73 -17.11 -8.42
C GLY A 221 -0.22 -17.30 -6.99
N ARG A 222 0.78 -18.16 -6.80
CA ARG A 222 1.48 -18.33 -5.52
C ARG A 222 2.90 -18.84 -5.78
N GLN A 223 3.77 -18.67 -4.79
CA GLN A 223 5.03 -19.40 -4.74
C GLN A 223 4.79 -20.91 -4.81
N ALA A 224 5.66 -21.62 -5.54
CA ALA A 224 5.51 -23.06 -5.79
C ALA A 224 5.55 -23.92 -4.52
N ASP A 225 6.28 -23.47 -3.49
CA ASP A 225 6.38 -24.13 -2.18
C ASP A 225 5.25 -23.73 -1.21
N THR A 226 4.39 -22.76 -1.57
CA THR A 226 3.31 -22.29 -0.70
C THR A 226 2.03 -23.09 -0.92
N LYS A 227 1.74 -24.00 0.01
CA LYS A 227 0.46 -24.70 0.06
C LYS A 227 -0.64 -23.78 0.58
N ALA A 228 -1.72 -23.62 -0.18
CA ALA A 228 -2.90 -22.91 0.28
C ALA A 228 -3.50 -23.60 1.51
N PRO A 229 -3.77 -22.88 2.62
CA PRO A 229 -4.24 -23.52 3.83
C PRO A 229 -5.67 -24.03 3.67
N THR A 230 -5.89 -25.31 3.94
CA THR A 230 -7.23 -25.91 4.07
C THR A 230 -7.81 -25.66 5.47
N SER A 231 -9.12 -25.85 5.65
CA SER A 231 -9.76 -25.76 6.98
C SER A 231 -9.12 -26.67 8.04
N ASP A 232 -8.72 -27.88 7.65
CA ASP A 232 -7.97 -28.81 8.49
C ASP A 232 -6.57 -28.27 8.85
N THR A 233 -5.86 -27.73 7.87
CA THR A 233 -4.54 -27.10 8.08
C THR A 233 -4.65 -25.93 9.06
N VAL A 234 -5.64 -25.06 8.89
CA VAL A 234 -5.90 -23.95 9.82
C VAL A 234 -6.18 -24.47 11.23
N THR A 235 -7.00 -25.51 11.37
CA THR A 235 -7.31 -26.13 12.66
C THR A 235 -6.06 -26.70 13.33
N LYS A 236 -5.18 -27.35 12.56
CA LYS A 236 -3.89 -27.87 13.06
C LYS A 236 -2.95 -26.74 13.50
N ILE A 237 -2.83 -25.67 12.71
CA ILE A 237 -2.05 -24.48 13.05
C ILE A 237 -2.54 -23.86 14.37
N GLU A 238 -3.85 -23.67 14.53
CA GLU A 238 -4.43 -23.13 15.77
C GLU A 238 -4.11 -24.02 16.98
N LYS A 239 -4.23 -25.35 16.84
CA LYS A 239 -3.94 -26.31 17.91
C LYS A 239 -2.46 -26.32 18.30
N ALA A 240 -1.54 -26.36 17.32
CA ALA A 240 -0.10 -26.35 17.56
C ALA A 240 0.36 -25.03 18.22
N THR A 241 -0.18 -23.91 17.73
CA THR A 241 0.10 -22.58 18.29
C THR A 241 -0.41 -22.48 19.73
N ALA A 242 -1.66 -22.88 19.99
CA ALA A 242 -2.24 -22.84 21.33
C ALA A 242 -1.47 -23.71 22.33
N ALA A 243 -1.06 -24.91 21.92
CA ALA A 243 -0.24 -25.80 22.75
C ALA A 243 1.11 -25.15 23.12
N SER A 244 1.75 -24.46 22.17
CA SER A 244 3.07 -23.85 22.35
C SER A 244 3.04 -22.54 23.13
N VAL A 245 1.93 -21.78 23.01
CA VAL A 245 1.66 -20.61 23.86
C VAL A 245 1.40 -21.03 25.31
N GLY A 246 0.69 -22.14 25.52
CA GLY A 246 0.53 -22.77 26.84
C GLY A 246 -0.31 -21.98 27.86
N THR A 247 -0.91 -20.87 27.46
CA THR A 247 -1.80 -20.04 28.28
C THR A 247 -2.98 -19.52 27.44
N PRO A 248 -4.18 -19.34 28.02
CA PRO A 248 -5.31 -18.78 27.29
C PRO A 248 -5.00 -17.40 26.72
N GLN A 249 -5.36 -17.21 25.45
CA GLN A 249 -5.21 -15.92 24.77
C GLN A 249 -6.48 -15.08 24.91
N GLN A 250 -6.31 -13.80 25.25
CA GLN A 250 -7.35 -12.80 25.03
C GLN A 250 -7.49 -12.56 23.52
N ARG A 251 -8.71 -12.42 23.03
CA ARG A 251 -8.99 -12.30 21.59
C ARG A 251 -9.89 -11.10 21.28
N TRP A 252 -9.57 -10.41 20.19
CA TRP A 252 -10.34 -9.29 19.62
C TRP A 252 -10.49 -9.45 18.11
N GLY A 253 -11.27 -8.56 17.48
CA GLY A 253 -11.34 -8.49 16.02
C GLY A 253 -11.84 -9.77 15.36
N ARG A 254 -12.84 -10.42 15.98
CA ARG A 254 -13.35 -11.76 15.57
C ARG A 254 -12.26 -12.83 15.55
N GLY A 255 -11.38 -12.79 16.56
CA GLY A 255 -10.33 -13.78 16.78
C GLY A 255 -9.04 -13.56 16.01
N ALA A 256 -8.95 -12.50 15.18
CA ALA A 256 -7.77 -12.20 14.39
C ALA A 256 -6.62 -11.58 15.20
N ILE A 257 -6.92 -10.98 16.35
CA ILE A 257 -5.94 -10.40 17.26
C ILE A 257 -5.96 -11.23 18.54
N GLY A 258 -4.87 -11.94 18.82
CA GLY A 258 -4.67 -12.73 20.03
C GLY A 258 -3.55 -12.15 20.89
N TYR A 259 -3.74 -12.14 22.21
CA TYR A 259 -2.68 -11.75 23.14
C TYR A 259 -2.59 -12.67 24.36
N ALA A 260 -1.37 -12.99 24.78
CA ALA A 260 -1.08 -13.72 26.01
C ALA A 260 0.16 -13.15 26.72
N ASP A 261 0.13 -13.17 28.06
CA ASP A 261 1.32 -12.95 28.88
C ASP A 261 2.00 -14.32 29.12
N LEU A 262 3.23 -14.47 28.67
CA LEU A 262 4.05 -15.69 28.84
C LEU A 262 4.99 -15.55 30.06
N PRO A 263 5.52 -16.67 30.59
CA PRO A 263 6.57 -16.66 31.61
C PRO A 263 7.75 -15.77 31.21
N GLY A 264 8.40 -15.13 32.20
CA GLY A 264 9.53 -14.23 31.96
C GLY A 264 9.13 -12.79 31.59
N ARG A 265 7.84 -12.43 31.68
CA ARG A 265 7.28 -11.13 31.23
C ARG A 265 7.44 -10.93 29.72
N ILE A 266 7.21 -12.00 28.96
CA ILE A 266 7.20 -11.95 27.50
C ILE A 266 5.74 -11.82 27.04
N GLY A 267 5.42 -10.80 26.26
CA GLY A 267 4.12 -10.71 25.60
C GLY A 267 4.12 -11.55 24.33
N TYR A 268 3.01 -12.20 24.01
CA TYR A 268 2.78 -12.86 22.73
C TYR A 268 1.57 -12.22 22.05
N LEU A 269 1.79 -11.53 20.94
CA LEU A 269 0.78 -10.86 20.13
C LEU A 269 0.68 -11.56 18.78
N ARG A 270 -0.45 -12.21 18.49
CA ARG A 270 -0.71 -12.86 17.22
C ARG A 270 -1.70 -12.04 16.38
N ILE A 271 -1.38 -11.86 15.11
CA ILE A 271 -2.23 -11.13 14.15
C ILE A 271 -2.35 -11.98 12.89
N THR A 272 -3.54 -12.52 12.62
CA THR A 272 -3.77 -13.42 11.47
C THR A 272 -4.36 -12.72 10.24
N ARG A 273 -4.80 -11.46 10.38
CA ARG A 273 -5.25 -10.58 9.29
C ARG A 273 -5.28 -9.14 9.77
N LEU A 274 -5.21 -8.21 8.83
CA LEU A 274 -5.25 -6.75 9.01
C LEU A 274 -6.52 -6.14 8.37
N ALA A 275 -7.63 -6.88 8.37
CA ALA A 275 -8.95 -6.47 7.90
C ALA A 275 -10.01 -7.43 8.45
N GLY A 276 -11.29 -7.08 8.41
CA GLY A 276 -12.43 -7.89 8.84
C GLY A 276 -12.61 -8.01 10.36
N PHE A 277 -12.11 -7.05 11.16
CA PHE A 277 -12.19 -7.12 12.62
C PHE A 277 -13.62 -7.02 13.15
N THR A 278 -14.54 -6.49 12.37
CA THR A 278 -15.96 -6.37 12.70
C THR A 278 -16.86 -7.14 11.72
N GLU A 279 -18.16 -7.20 12.01
CA GLU A 279 -19.13 -7.85 11.12
C GLU A 279 -19.37 -7.07 9.82
N LYS A 280 -19.34 -5.73 9.91
CA LYS A 280 -19.67 -4.83 8.78
C LYS A 280 -18.47 -4.49 7.88
N GLY A 281 -17.31 -5.09 8.12
CA GLY A 281 -16.16 -5.08 7.20
C GLY A 281 -15.50 -3.73 6.88
N ASP A 282 -16.04 -2.59 7.31
CA ASP A 282 -15.48 -1.29 6.94
C ASP A 282 -14.21 -0.92 7.75
N TYR A 283 -13.27 -0.30 7.05
CA TYR A 283 -11.99 0.12 7.62
C TYR A 283 -12.11 0.95 8.91
N ALA A 284 -13.10 1.85 9.00
CA ALA A 284 -13.23 2.74 10.16
C ALA A 284 -13.59 1.96 11.44
N ARG A 285 -14.47 0.97 11.34
CA ARG A 285 -14.81 0.08 12.46
C ARG A 285 -13.68 -0.85 12.82
N ASP A 286 -12.98 -1.41 11.83
CA ASP A 286 -11.81 -2.24 12.07
C ASP A 286 -10.69 -1.47 12.78
N ARG A 287 -10.45 -0.25 12.33
CA ARG A 287 -9.52 0.69 12.95
C ARG A 287 -9.85 0.94 14.43
N ALA A 288 -11.13 1.06 14.78
CA ALA A 288 -11.57 1.29 16.16
C ALA A 288 -11.45 0.02 17.03
N GLU A 289 -11.82 -1.15 16.50
CA GLU A 289 -11.67 -2.43 17.19
C GLU A 289 -10.19 -2.76 17.44
N LEU A 290 -9.31 -2.45 16.47
CA LEU A 290 -7.86 -2.57 16.65
C LEU A 290 -7.36 -1.65 17.77
N ASP A 291 -7.79 -0.39 17.82
CA ASP A 291 -7.39 0.52 18.90
C ASP A 291 -7.76 -0.01 20.27
N LYS A 292 -8.99 -0.52 20.42
CA LYS A 292 -9.48 -1.13 21.66
C LYS A 292 -8.60 -2.30 22.08
N ALA A 293 -8.23 -3.18 21.14
CA ALA A 293 -7.32 -4.29 21.42
C ALA A 293 -5.94 -3.78 21.85
N LEU A 294 -5.36 -2.82 21.11
CA LEU A 294 -4.04 -2.26 21.40
C LEU A 294 -4.00 -1.49 22.73
N ASP A 295 -5.08 -0.81 23.13
CA ASP A 295 -5.19 -0.16 24.43
C ASP A 295 -5.28 -1.16 25.59
N ALA A 296 -5.95 -2.30 25.38
CA ALA A 296 -6.01 -3.38 26.37
C ALA A 296 -4.66 -4.12 26.51
N ILE A 297 -3.90 -4.22 25.42
CA ILE A 297 -2.60 -4.90 25.37
C ILE A 297 -1.50 -3.99 25.92
N PHE A 298 -1.32 -2.80 25.36
CA PHE A 298 -0.25 -1.88 25.74
C PHE A 298 -0.73 -0.96 26.86
N THR A 299 -0.75 -1.47 28.08
CA THR A 299 -1.07 -0.67 29.28
C THR A 299 0.20 -0.11 29.91
N GLU A 300 0.07 0.93 30.75
CA GLU A 300 1.20 1.51 31.48
C GLU A 300 1.97 0.46 32.30
N ALA A 301 1.28 -0.53 32.88
CA ALA A 301 1.93 -1.60 33.64
C ALA A 301 2.75 -2.57 32.77
N ARG A 302 2.37 -2.77 31.50
CA ARG A 302 3.08 -3.64 30.55
C ARG A 302 4.18 -2.90 29.80
N THR A 303 4.09 -1.59 29.66
CA THR A 303 5.08 -0.82 28.90
C THR A 303 6.14 -0.14 29.76
N ARG A 304 5.87 0.11 31.05
CA ARG A 304 6.82 0.78 31.95
C ARG A 304 6.77 0.27 33.39
N GLY A 305 7.84 0.56 34.14
CA GLY A 305 7.97 0.19 35.56
C GLY A 305 8.36 -1.26 35.80
N SER A 306 8.29 -1.69 37.07
CA SER A 306 8.81 -2.98 37.52
C SER A 306 8.08 -4.20 36.95
N LYS A 307 6.84 -4.04 36.49
CA LYS A 307 6.01 -5.09 35.88
C LYS A 307 6.03 -5.07 34.34
N ALA A 308 6.77 -4.14 33.73
CA ALA A 308 6.84 -4.03 32.28
C ALA A 308 7.29 -5.33 31.62
N LEU A 309 6.81 -5.55 30.40
CA LEU A 309 7.26 -6.63 29.53
C LEU A 309 8.76 -6.50 29.29
N ARG A 310 9.47 -7.62 29.40
CA ARG A 310 10.89 -7.72 29.03
C ARG A 310 11.06 -7.90 27.53
N ALA A 311 10.08 -8.50 26.87
CA ALA A 311 10.12 -8.81 25.45
C ALA A 311 8.71 -8.96 24.86
N LEU A 312 8.59 -8.81 23.54
CA LEU A 312 7.35 -9.06 22.78
C LEU A 312 7.64 -9.99 21.60
N VAL A 313 6.85 -11.05 21.46
CA VAL A 313 6.77 -11.87 20.25
C VAL A 313 5.56 -11.41 19.46
N ILE A 314 5.76 -11.04 18.20
CA ILE A 314 4.69 -10.74 17.23
C ILE A 314 4.62 -11.89 16.24
N ASP A 315 3.49 -12.60 16.19
CA ASP A 315 3.29 -13.74 15.32
C ASP A 315 2.44 -13.37 14.09
N LEU A 316 3.08 -13.38 12.92
CA LEU A 316 2.50 -13.07 11.62
C LEU A 316 2.53 -14.26 10.66
N ARG A 317 2.90 -15.46 11.13
CA ARG A 317 3.13 -16.63 10.26
C ARG A 317 1.90 -17.07 9.49
N PHE A 318 0.70 -16.73 9.97
CA PHE A 318 -0.58 -16.99 9.33
C PHE A 318 -1.34 -15.68 9.07
N ASN A 319 -0.63 -14.64 8.59
CA ASN A 319 -1.20 -13.33 8.32
C ASN A 319 -1.40 -13.11 6.82
N GLY A 320 -2.65 -13.21 6.35
CA GLY A 320 -3.01 -13.03 4.94
C GLY A 320 -3.04 -11.59 4.42
N GLY A 321 -2.67 -10.60 5.23
CA GLY A 321 -2.70 -9.19 4.87
C GLY A 321 -4.02 -8.49 5.21
N GLY A 322 -4.37 -7.47 4.42
CA GLY A 322 -5.44 -6.52 4.68
C GLY A 322 -4.95 -5.09 4.50
N SER A 323 -5.22 -4.21 5.46
CA SER A 323 -4.85 -2.80 5.40
C SER A 323 -3.43 -2.52 5.90
N ASP A 324 -2.61 -1.91 5.04
CA ASP A 324 -1.31 -1.31 5.38
C ASP A 324 -1.43 -0.34 6.56
N ALA A 325 -2.48 0.50 6.55
CA ALA A 325 -2.71 1.50 7.58
C ALA A 325 -2.95 0.89 8.96
N LEU A 326 -3.57 -0.30 9.06
CA LEU A 326 -3.70 -1.04 10.33
C LEU A 326 -2.35 -1.61 10.79
N GLY A 327 -1.52 -2.12 9.89
CA GLY A 327 -0.14 -2.55 10.18
C GLY A 327 0.73 -1.42 10.74
N LEU A 328 0.77 -0.27 10.05
CA LEU A 328 1.48 0.93 10.50
C LEU A 328 0.94 1.44 11.85
N ARG A 329 -0.35 1.26 12.10
CA ARG A 329 -0.96 1.64 13.38
C ARG A 329 -0.50 0.75 14.54
N ILE A 330 -0.30 -0.55 14.32
CA ILE A 330 0.33 -1.42 15.32
C ILE A 330 1.78 -0.98 15.54
N ALA A 331 2.53 -0.71 14.45
CA ALA A 331 3.91 -0.21 14.55
C ALA A 331 4.03 1.09 15.36
N SER A 332 3.03 1.97 15.31
CA SER A 332 2.97 3.20 16.13
C SER A 332 2.96 2.96 17.65
N ARG A 333 2.50 1.77 18.10
CA ARG A 333 2.53 1.36 19.52
C ARG A 333 3.90 0.85 19.96
N LEU A 334 4.83 0.69 19.03
CA LEU A 334 6.08 -0.02 19.23
C LEU A 334 7.30 0.91 19.15
N THR A 335 7.13 2.23 19.08
CA THR A 335 8.24 3.19 18.93
C THR A 335 7.97 4.49 19.69
N THR A 336 9.05 5.18 20.07
CA THR A 336 9.03 6.57 20.58
C THR A 336 9.57 7.59 19.58
N HIS A 337 10.11 7.14 18.44
CA HIS A 337 10.64 8.01 17.39
C HIS A 337 9.98 7.71 16.05
N ALA A 338 9.82 8.74 15.23
CA ALA A 338 9.33 8.58 13.87
C ALA A 338 10.44 8.00 12.98
N TYR A 339 10.07 7.13 12.05
CA TYR A 339 10.99 6.56 11.06
C TYR A 339 10.25 6.22 9.76
N THR A 340 11.00 6.09 8.66
CA THR A 340 10.45 5.60 7.39
C THR A 340 10.33 4.08 7.42
N ALA A 341 9.11 3.57 7.29
CA ALA A 341 8.82 2.14 7.21
C ALA A 341 9.33 1.56 5.88
N TYR A 342 8.98 2.19 4.78
CA TYR A 342 9.37 1.82 3.42
C TYR A 342 9.02 2.98 2.49
N THR A 343 9.44 2.87 1.24
CA THR A 343 9.07 3.79 0.17
C THR A 343 8.32 3.01 -0.91
N LYS A 344 7.18 3.51 -1.38
CA LYS A 344 6.44 2.90 -2.48
C LYS A 344 6.45 3.75 -3.75
N ARG A 345 6.38 3.11 -4.91
CA ARG A 345 6.23 3.76 -6.21
C ARG A 345 5.50 2.85 -7.19
N ALA A 346 4.62 3.41 -8.01
CA ALA A 346 3.86 2.66 -9.00
C ALA A 346 4.60 2.60 -10.34
N ARG A 347 4.42 1.54 -11.12
CA ARG A 347 4.93 1.45 -12.49
C ARG A 347 4.15 2.40 -13.40
N ASP A 348 4.83 3.09 -14.31
CA ASP A 348 4.19 4.04 -15.23
C ASP A 348 4.82 3.98 -16.63
N ASN A 349 4.48 2.93 -17.38
CA ASN A 349 5.08 2.67 -18.70
C ASN A 349 4.28 3.27 -19.87
N THR A 350 3.50 4.32 -19.63
CA THR A 350 2.65 4.95 -20.65
C THR A 350 3.44 5.55 -21.84
N VAL A 351 4.75 5.80 -21.67
CA VAL A 351 5.64 6.40 -22.68
C VAL A 351 6.88 5.53 -23.01
N GLY A 352 6.85 4.24 -22.66
CA GLY A 352 7.92 3.28 -22.96
C GLY A 352 9.13 3.31 -22.00
N GLY A 353 9.81 2.16 -21.90
CA GLY A 353 10.86 1.87 -20.90
C GLY A 353 10.28 1.55 -19.51
N GLU A 354 11.10 1.01 -18.60
CA GLU A 354 10.68 0.80 -17.21
C GLU A 354 10.73 2.12 -16.43
N ARG A 355 9.56 2.72 -16.21
CA ARG A 355 9.42 3.96 -15.43
C ARG A 355 8.56 3.72 -14.20
N PHE A 356 8.80 4.54 -13.19
CA PHE A 356 8.05 4.54 -11.95
C PHE A 356 7.68 5.96 -11.55
N THR A 357 6.57 6.11 -10.83
CA THR A 357 6.22 7.37 -10.18
C THR A 357 7.30 7.81 -9.20
N SER A 358 7.27 9.09 -8.82
CA SER A 358 8.06 9.58 -7.69
C SER A 358 7.86 8.69 -6.46
N ALA A 359 8.96 8.43 -5.76
CA ALA A 359 8.98 7.53 -4.62
C ALA A 359 8.31 8.20 -3.41
N GLN A 360 7.36 7.51 -2.77
CA GLN A 360 6.57 8.02 -1.66
C GLN A 360 7.04 7.39 -0.35
N PRO A 361 7.68 8.15 0.56
CA PRO A 361 8.07 7.61 1.86
C PRO A 361 6.82 7.38 2.72
N ILE A 362 6.70 6.17 3.24
CA ILE A 362 5.67 5.78 4.20
C ILE A 362 6.31 5.74 5.58
N GLY A 363 5.79 6.56 6.49
CA GLY A 363 6.33 6.72 7.84
C GLY A 363 5.54 5.99 8.92
N VAL A 364 6.24 5.60 9.97
CA VAL A 364 5.64 5.29 11.27
C VAL A 364 5.94 6.45 12.20
N SER A 365 4.88 7.03 12.76
CA SER A 365 4.98 7.98 13.87
C SER A 365 4.52 7.30 15.16
N PRO A 366 5.15 7.58 16.31
CA PRO A 366 4.67 7.12 17.61
C PRO A 366 3.20 7.49 17.82
N ARG A 367 2.46 6.62 18.50
CA ARG A 367 1.13 6.98 18.98
C ARG A 367 1.22 8.26 19.82
N SER A 368 0.36 9.24 19.53
CA SER A 368 0.22 10.42 20.37
C SER A 368 -0.50 10.07 21.67
N GLY A 369 0.09 10.46 22.80
CA GLY A 369 -0.51 10.34 24.14
C GLY A 369 -0.81 8.89 24.55
N GLY A 370 0.08 8.27 25.32
CA GLY A 370 -0.17 6.99 25.99
C GLY A 370 0.96 5.97 25.86
N PRO A 371 0.77 4.79 26.45
CA PRO A 371 1.80 3.75 26.54
C PRO A 371 2.22 3.20 25.15
N VAL A 372 3.54 3.04 24.98
CA VAL A 372 4.20 2.39 23.84
C VAL A 372 5.25 1.40 24.33
N TYR A 373 5.44 0.29 23.61
CA TYR A 373 6.44 -0.72 23.93
C TYR A 373 7.71 -0.55 23.07
N THR A 374 8.83 -0.19 23.71
CA THR A 374 10.11 0.06 23.02
C THR A 374 11.17 -1.04 23.25
N GLY A 375 10.82 -2.11 23.95
CA GLY A 375 11.76 -3.18 24.29
C GLY A 375 12.07 -4.16 23.14
N PRO A 376 12.81 -5.24 23.43
CA PRO A 376 13.14 -6.33 22.51
C PRO A 376 11.93 -6.95 21.83
N LEU A 377 12.07 -7.28 20.53
CA LEU A 377 10.98 -7.80 19.72
C LEU A 377 11.47 -8.97 18.85
N ALA A 378 10.71 -10.07 18.84
CA ALA A 378 10.82 -11.09 17.80
C ALA A 378 9.57 -11.06 16.91
N VAL A 379 9.75 -11.16 15.59
CA VAL A 379 8.65 -11.30 14.63
C VAL A 379 8.71 -12.71 14.04
N LEU A 380 7.62 -13.47 14.18
CA LEU A 380 7.50 -14.78 13.55
C LEU A 380 6.89 -14.63 12.16
N THR A 381 7.58 -15.12 11.14
CA THR A 381 7.17 -15.01 9.72
C THR A 381 7.19 -16.37 9.03
N GLY A 382 6.37 -16.52 7.99
CA GLY A 382 6.42 -17.69 7.11
C GLY A 382 5.72 -17.43 5.78
N ARG A 383 5.60 -18.47 4.95
CA ARG A 383 5.00 -18.36 3.60
C ARG A 383 3.55 -17.87 3.58
N LEU A 384 2.85 -17.97 4.70
CA LEU A 384 1.48 -17.45 4.84
C LEU A 384 1.44 -16.04 5.47
N THR A 385 2.59 -15.37 5.61
CA THR A 385 2.70 -13.92 5.80
C THR A 385 2.69 -13.25 4.42
N VAL A 386 1.59 -12.58 4.09
CA VAL A 386 1.31 -12.05 2.74
C VAL A 386 0.89 -10.58 2.84
N SER A 387 1.11 -9.79 1.77
CA SER A 387 0.47 -8.47 1.59
C SER A 387 0.77 -7.52 2.76
N ALA A 388 -0.24 -6.89 3.36
CA ALA A 388 -0.05 -5.99 4.50
C ALA A 388 0.63 -6.65 5.72
N GLY A 389 0.63 -7.99 5.82
CA GLY A 389 1.44 -8.71 6.81
C GLY A 389 2.94 -8.58 6.53
N GLU A 390 3.33 -8.53 5.26
CA GLU A 390 4.69 -8.27 4.80
C GLU A 390 5.07 -6.81 4.91
N THR A 391 4.20 -5.86 4.54
CA THR A 391 4.47 -4.43 4.70
C THR A 391 4.59 -4.05 6.19
N PHE A 392 3.78 -4.66 7.06
CA PHE A 392 3.94 -4.54 8.51
C PHE A 392 5.28 -5.13 8.99
N THR A 393 5.65 -6.32 8.49
CA THR A 393 6.97 -6.91 8.77
C THR A 393 8.09 -5.97 8.35
N GLN A 394 8.03 -5.41 7.14
CA GLN A 394 9.00 -4.46 6.59
C GLN A 394 9.08 -3.18 7.43
N ALA A 395 7.93 -2.63 7.84
CA ALA A 395 7.87 -1.47 8.71
C ALA A 395 8.62 -1.72 10.03
N LEU A 396 8.41 -2.88 10.66
CA LEU A 396 9.10 -3.23 11.89
C LEU A 396 10.63 -3.36 11.71
N MET A 397 11.13 -3.69 10.51
CA MET A 397 12.59 -3.83 10.28
C MET A 397 13.35 -2.52 10.53
N ASN A 398 12.69 -1.37 10.34
CA ASN A 398 13.30 -0.05 10.50
C ASN A 398 13.03 0.59 11.85
N ARG A 399 12.34 -0.13 12.75
CA ARG A 399 12.22 0.24 14.16
C ARG A 399 13.58 0.18 14.84
N THR A 400 13.78 1.00 15.87
CA THR A 400 14.93 0.89 16.78
C THR A 400 14.47 0.52 18.20
N PRO A 401 15.02 -0.54 18.83
CA PRO A 401 15.89 -1.54 18.24
C PRO A 401 15.17 -2.37 17.16
N ALA A 402 15.92 -2.84 16.17
CA ALA A 402 15.39 -3.68 15.10
C ALA A 402 14.95 -5.04 15.68
N PRO A 403 13.84 -5.62 15.19
CA PRO A 403 13.37 -6.92 15.66
C PRO A 403 14.22 -8.07 15.10
N VAL A 404 14.24 -9.19 15.82
CA VAL A 404 14.74 -10.46 15.29
C VAL A 404 13.60 -11.17 14.55
N ARG A 405 13.74 -11.36 13.23
CA ARG A 405 12.76 -12.12 12.44
C ARG A 405 13.09 -13.61 12.52
N ILE A 406 12.12 -14.46 12.83
CA ILE A 406 12.31 -15.90 13.07
C ILE A 406 11.28 -16.69 12.27
N GLY A 407 11.71 -17.75 11.59
CA GLY A 407 10.82 -18.62 10.81
C GLY A 407 11.29 -18.79 9.38
N GLU A 408 10.42 -18.53 8.42
CA GLU A 408 10.70 -18.63 6.99
C GLU A 408 10.54 -17.28 6.30
N ASN A 409 10.87 -17.26 5.00
CA ASN A 409 10.57 -16.10 4.17
C ASN A 409 9.07 -15.83 4.19
N THR A 410 8.70 -14.57 4.11
CA THR A 410 7.33 -14.20 3.74
C THR A 410 7.03 -14.57 2.28
N GLN A 411 5.81 -14.31 1.80
CA GLN A 411 5.36 -14.77 0.49
C GLN A 411 5.98 -14.01 -0.69
N GLY A 412 6.39 -12.75 -0.50
CA GLY A 412 6.92 -11.90 -1.56
C GLY A 412 5.84 -11.23 -2.41
N ALA A 413 4.71 -10.85 -1.82
CA ALA A 413 3.63 -10.13 -2.48
C ALA A 413 3.29 -8.86 -1.68
N LEU A 414 4.16 -7.85 -1.76
CA LEU A 414 4.06 -6.64 -0.91
C LEU A 414 3.21 -5.53 -1.55
N SER A 415 3.25 -5.44 -2.88
CA SER A 415 2.54 -4.39 -3.63
C SER A 415 1.06 -4.33 -3.32
N ASP A 416 0.47 -3.13 -3.24
CA ASP A 416 -0.96 -2.97 -3.39
C ASP A 416 -1.43 -3.61 -4.71
N THR A 417 -2.66 -4.14 -4.70
CA THR A 417 -3.28 -4.74 -5.88
C THR A 417 -4.03 -3.70 -6.70
N MET A 418 -4.07 -3.96 -8.00
CA MET A 418 -4.90 -3.28 -8.97
C MET A 418 -5.91 -4.30 -9.51
N ASP A 419 -7.19 -4.09 -9.21
CA ASP A 419 -8.26 -4.89 -9.79
C ASP A 419 -8.71 -4.28 -11.12
N ARG A 420 -8.96 -5.15 -12.10
CA ARG A 420 -9.29 -4.77 -13.48
C ARG A 420 -10.38 -5.65 -14.05
N VAL A 421 -11.13 -5.11 -14.98
CA VAL A 421 -12.16 -5.81 -15.74
C VAL A 421 -11.67 -6.05 -17.17
N LEU A 422 -12.12 -7.14 -17.78
CA LEU A 422 -11.90 -7.47 -19.18
C LEU A 422 -13.16 -7.17 -20.01
N PRO A 423 -13.03 -6.96 -21.33
CA PRO A 423 -14.17 -6.63 -22.19
C PRO A 423 -15.33 -7.64 -22.12
N ASN A 424 -15.06 -8.91 -21.86
CA ASN A 424 -16.07 -9.98 -21.70
C ASN A 424 -16.65 -10.08 -20.28
N GLY A 425 -16.30 -9.16 -19.37
CA GLY A 425 -16.82 -9.08 -18.01
C GLY A 425 -16.08 -9.94 -16.97
N TRP A 426 -15.00 -10.63 -17.36
CA TRP A 426 -14.10 -11.25 -16.39
C TRP A 426 -13.33 -10.20 -15.62
N SER A 427 -12.80 -10.57 -14.45
CA SER A 427 -11.92 -9.70 -13.67
C SER A 427 -10.57 -10.34 -13.46
N PHE A 428 -9.56 -9.51 -13.24
CA PHE A 428 -8.22 -9.95 -12.88
C PHE A 428 -7.56 -8.94 -11.96
N THR A 429 -6.56 -9.42 -11.23
CA THR A 429 -5.78 -8.63 -10.29
C THR A 429 -4.32 -8.71 -10.67
N LEU A 430 -3.61 -7.59 -10.54
CA LEU A 430 -2.14 -7.53 -10.65
C LEU A 430 -1.54 -6.54 -9.64
N PRO A 431 -0.33 -6.78 -9.12
CA PRO A 431 0.40 -5.75 -8.40
C PRO A 431 0.93 -4.70 -9.38
N ASN A 432 0.96 -3.43 -8.97
CA ASN A 432 1.44 -2.34 -9.81
C ASN A 432 2.52 -1.46 -9.16
N GLU A 433 3.01 -1.82 -7.98
CA GLU A 433 3.92 -1.01 -7.20
C GLU A 433 5.17 -1.78 -6.75
N LYS A 434 6.22 -1.04 -6.38
CA LYS A 434 7.39 -1.57 -5.68
C LYS A 434 7.48 -0.98 -4.28
N TYR A 435 7.66 -1.83 -3.29
CA TYR A 435 7.89 -1.45 -1.89
C TYR A 435 9.37 -1.64 -1.57
N LEU A 436 10.04 -0.52 -1.25
CA LEU A 436 11.48 -0.45 -1.11
C LEU A 436 11.87 -0.19 0.35
N ALA A 437 12.79 -0.99 0.84
CA ALA A 437 13.51 -0.69 2.08
C ALA A 437 14.37 0.58 1.92
N PRO A 438 14.83 1.21 3.03
CA PRO A 438 15.67 2.41 2.95
C PRO A 438 16.97 2.24 2.15
N ASN A 439 17.49 1.02 2.04
CA ASN A 439 18.66 0.68 1.23
C ASN A 439 18.30 0.41 -0.26
N GLY A 440 17.06 0.60 -0.67
CA GLY A 440 16.57 0.37 -2.03
C GLY A 440 16.17 -1.08 -2.35
N ALA A 441 16.27 -2.01 -1.40
CA ALA A 441 15.90 -3.41 -1.63
C ALA A 441 14.37 -3.57 -1.76
N ALA A 442 13.94 -4.36 -2.75
CA ALA A 442 12.57 -4.84 -2.89
C ALA A 442 12.49 -6.32 -2.49
N TYR A 443 11.34 -6.75 -1.98
CA TYR A 443 11.13 -8.13 -1.52
C TYR A 443 10.05 -8.88 -2.32
N ASP A 444 9.46 -8.24 -3.35
CA ASP A 444 8.52 -8.89 -4.26
C ASP A 444 9.17 -10.09 -4.97
N GLY A 445 8.45 -11.21 -5.06
CA GLY A 445 9.00 -12.50 -5.44
C GLY A 445 9.56 -13.24 -4.22
N ALA A 446 10.77 -12.93 -3.77
CA ALA A 446 11.47 -13.76 -2.78
C ALA A 446 10.86 -13.75 -1.35
N GLY A 447 10.18 -12.66 -0.98
CA GLY A 447 9.74 -12.40 0.39
C GLY A 447 10.87 -11.90 1.29
N ILE A 448 10.47 -11.34 2.43
CA ILE A 448 11.38 -10.86 3.48
C ILE A 448 11.97 -12.07 4.18
N ALA A 449 13.30 -12.18 4.17
CA ALA A 449 14.01 -13.27 4.82
C ALA A 449 14.00 -13.14 6.36
N PRO A 450 13.91 -14.26 7.10
CA PRO A 450 14.09 -14.26 8.54
C PRO A 450 15.55 -13.97 8.89
N THR A 451 15.80 -13.42 10.07
CA THR A 451 17.15 -13.34 10.65
C THR A 451 17.62 -14.71 11.12
N ILE A 452 16.71 -15.52 11.67
CA ILE A 452 16.96 -16.88 12.11
C ILE A 452 15.96 -17.80 11.41
N ARG A 453 16.47 -18.64 10.51
CA ARG A 453 15.64 -19.60 9.79
C ARG A 453 15.31 -20.80 10.67
N VAL A 454 14.03 -21.11 10.79
CA VAL A 454 13.50 -22.33 11.41
C VAL A 454 12.26 -22.80 10.65
N PRO A 455 11.87 -24.07 10.74
CA PRO A 455 10.64 -24.56 10.14
C PRO A 455 9.39 -23.80 10.64
N VAL A 456 8.39 -23.67 9.77
CA VAL A 456 7.09 -23.07 10.09
C VAL A 456 5.96 -23.97 9.62
N PHE A 457 5.21 -24.52 10.58
CA PHE A 457 4.01 -25.32 10.34
C PHE A 457 4.22 -26.48 9.36
N THR A 458 5.38 -27.13 9.45
CA THR A 458 5.63 -28.37 8.71
C THR A 458 4.65 -29.46 9.15
N ASP A 459 4.42 -30.45 8.29
CA ASP A 459 3.54 -31.59 8.62
C ASP A 459 3.98 -32.28 9.93
N ASP A 460 5.30 -32.42 10.15
CA ASP A 460 5.89 -32.98 11.37
C ASP A 460 5.66 -32.09 12.62
N GLU A 461 5.77 -30.77 12.48
CA GLU A 461 5.48 -29.83 13.57
C GLU A 461 4.00 -29.89 13.95
N LEU A 462 3.11 -29.87 12.96
CA LEU A 462 1.67 -29.90 13.17
C LEU A 462 1.23 -31.24 13.79
N ALA A 463 1.79 -32.36 13.33
CA ALA A 463 1.52 -33.69 13.88
C ALA A 463 1.99 -33.81 15.34
N ALA A 464 3.18 -33.29 15.66
CA ALA A 464 3.75 -33.32 17.00
C ALA A 464 3.25 -32.16 17.91
N ARG A 465 2.39 -31.27 17.40
CA ARG A 465 1.96 -30.02 18.08
C ARG A 465 3.14 -29.19 18.58
N ARG A 466 4.21 -29.12 17.78
CA ARG A 466 5.42 -28.32 18.05
C ARG A 466 5.35 -27.00 17.29
N ASP A 467 6.10 -26.02 17.80
CA ASP A 467 6.26 -24.71 17.19
C ASP A 467 7.73 -24.26 17.36
N SER A 468 8.54 -24.49 16.32
CA SER A 468 9.97 -24.18 16.38
C SER A 468 10.23 -22.68 16.44
N ALA A 469 9.43 -21.86 15.74
CA ALA A 469 9.60 -20.42 15.71
C ALA A 469 9.29 -19.77 17.06
N LEU A 470 8.18 -20.15 17.72
CA LEU A 470 7.85 -19.64 19.04
C LEU A 470 8.81 -20.14 20.11
N THR A 471 9.20 -21.42 20.06
CA THR A 471 10.24 -21.98 20.95
C THR A 471 11.52 -21.16 20.84
N ARG A 472 12.00 -20.92 19.61
CA ARG A 472 13.23 -20.16 19.37
C ARG A 472 13.12 -18.71 19.83
N ALA A 473 11.97 -18.07 19.63
CA ALA A 473 11.75 -16.71 20.11
C ALA A 473 11.81 -16.61 21.64
N ARG A 474 11.25 -17.60 22.34
CA ARG A 474 11.29 -17.64 23.82
C ARG A 474 12.71 -17.86 24.34
N GLU A 475 13.51 -18.71 23.71
CA GLU A 475 14.93 -18.91 24.07
C GLU A 475 15.77 -17.64 23.90
N LEU A 476 15.48 -16.82 22.88
CA LEU A 476 16.25 -15.60 22.59
C LEU A 476 15.87 -14.42 23.49
N LEU A 477 14.62 -14.38 23.94
CA LEU A 477 14.03 -13.25 24.65
C LEU A 477 13.92 -13.47 26.17
N GLY A 478 14.15 -14.68 26.65
CA GLY A 478 13.99 -15.12 28.03
C GLY A 478 15.31 -15.54 28.68
#